data_AF-A0A662PKM9-F1
#
_entry.id   AF-A0A662PKM9-F1
#
_cell.length_a   1.000
_cell.length_b   1.000
_cell.length_c   1.000
_cell.angle_alpha   90.00
_cell.angle_beta   90.00
_cell.angle_gamma   90.00
#
_symmetry.space_group_name_H-M   'P 1'
#
loop_
_entity.id
_entity.type
_entity.pdbx_description
1 polymer ?
#
loop_
_entity_poly.entity_id
_entity_poly.type
_entity_poly.pdbx_seq_one_letter_code
_entity_poly.pdbx_strand_id
1 'polypeptide(L)'
;MPRPHGGKLIERILKDEERERVLQEIGEIERIDVDKGIAADIENITKGVYSPLEGFMTREELEAVLHFKRLPNDLPWTLPILLGLPKDMVQCLKEGDDLALFYKDSPLAVLHIDEIFSYDKREIAKYTFGTTDEAHPGVARVYEMSGSFVAGKIDLIEEPKGPYDRYKLSPKETRYLFRQRGWKTVVGFQTRNPPHLG
;
A
#
# COMPACT_ATOMS: atom_id res chain seq x y z
N MET A 1 11.33 -22.71 -4.60
CA MET A 1 11.00 -21.28 -4.42
C MET A 1 10.08 -21.15 -3.22
N PRO A 2 10.34 -20.26 -2.26
CA PRO A 2 9.50 -20.14 -1.07
C PRO A 2 8.09 -19.69 -1.44
N ARG A 3 7.09 -20.12 -0.65
CA ARG A 3 5.73 -19.60 -0.78
C ARG A 3 5.73 -18.08 -0.51
N PRO A 4 4.83 -17.31 -1.14
CA PRO A 4 4.60 -15.92 -0.75
C PRO A 4 4.28 -15.81 0.75
N HIS A 5 4.56 -14.65 1.35
CA HIS A 5 4.14 -14.37 2.73
C HIS A 5 2.60 -14.45 2.81
N GLY A 6 2.08 -15.10 3.85
CA GLY A 6 0.65 -15.46 3.94
C GLY A 6 0.18 -16.55 2.97
N GLY A 7 1.08 -17.22 2.25
CA GLY A 7 0.80 -18.41 1.44
C GLY A 7 0.26 -18.13 0.03
N LYS A 8 -0.23 -16.92 -0.24
CA LYS A 8 -0.75 -16.48 -1.54
C LYS A 8 -0.08 -15.18 -1.97
N LEU A 9 0.28 -15.08 -3.25
CA LEU A 9 0.73 -13.81 -3.83
C LEU A 9 -0.52 -13.02 -4.20
N ILE A 10 -0.64 -11.81 -3.66
CA ILE A 10 -1.72 -10.90 -3.99
C ILE A 10 -1.44 -10.25 -5.35
N GLU A 11 -2.45 -10.18 -6.21
CA GLU A 11 -2.43 -9.45 -7.47
C GLU A 11 -3.82 -8.84 -7.64
N ARG A 12 -3.90 -7.51 -7.51
CA ARG A 12 -5.14 -6.71 -7.55
C ARG A 12 -5.03 -5.65 -8.63
N ILE A 13 -5.05 -6.12 -9.87
CA ILE A 13 -4.85 -5.30 -11.07
C ILE A 13 -6.05 -5.56 -11.97
N LEU A 14 -6.83 -4.52 -12.24
CA LEU A 14 -7.97 -4.60 -13.15
C LEU A 14 -7.48 -4.87 -14.58
N LYS A 15 -8.25 -5.68 -15.31
CA LYS A 15 -7.93 -6.07 -16.69
C LYS A 15 -9.15 -5.89 -17.57
N ASP A 16 -8.87 -5.68 -18.86
CA ASP A 16 -9.84 -5.76 -19.95
C ASP A 16 -11.15 -5.01 -19.62
N GLU A 17 -12.30 -5.69 -19.70
CA GLU A 17 -13.64 -5.13 -19.52
C GLU A 17 -13.87 -4.52 -18.12
N GLU A 18 -13.31 -5.10 -17.06
CA GLU A 18 -13.47 -4.56 -15.70
C GLU A 18 -12.75 -3.22 -15.55
N ARG A 19 -11.55 -3.11 -16.14
CA ARG A 19 -10.79 -1.85 -16.16
C ARG A 19 -11.54 -0.78 -16.95
N GLU A 20 -12.09 -1.14 -18.11
CA GLU A 20 -12.85 -0.21 -18.94
C GLU A 20 -14.12 0.28 -18.24
N ARG A 21 -14.84 -0.62 -17.56
CA ARG A 21 -16.03 -0.25 -16.77
C ARG A 21 -15.68 0.76 -15.67
N VAL A 22 -14.67 0.47 -14.86
CA VAL A 22 -14.24 1.37 -13.78
C VAL A 22 -13.81 2.72 -14.34
N LEU A 23 -13.12 2.77 -15.49
CA LEU A 23 -12.73 4.02 -16.13
C LEU A 23 -13.92 4.85 -16.65
N GLN A 24 -15.02 4.23 -17.04
CA GLN A 24 -16.25 4.94 -17.45
C GLN A 24 -16.95 5.56 -16.25
N GLU A 25 -16.94 4.87 -15.11
CA GLU A 25 -17.59 5.27 -13.86
C GLU A 25 -16.72 6.22 -13.01
N ILE A 26 -15.41 6.32 -13.29
CA ILE A 26 -14.43 7.02 -12.44
C ILE A 26 -14.76 8.51 -12.18
N GLY A 27 -15.51 9.15 -13.08
CA GLY A 27 -15.93 10.55 -12.94
C GLY A 27 -17.12 10.74 -11.99
N GLU A 28 -17.80 9.66 -11.64
CA GLU A 28 -18.92 9.63 -10.69
C GLU A 28 -18.47 9.24 -9.28
N ILE A 29 -17.23 8.74 -9.15
CA ILE A 29 -16.61 8.33 -7.89
C ILE A 29 -15.87 9.53 -7.29
N GLU A 30 -15.98 9.71 -5.97
CA GLU A 30 -15.21 10.73 -5.26
C GLU A 30 -13.71 10.53 -5.48
N ARG A 31 -12.99 11.62 -5.74
CA ARG A 31 -11.56 11.60 -6.11
C ARG A 31 -10.70 12.13 -4.99
N ILE A 32 -9.56 11.48 -4.78
CA ILE A 32 -8.46 12.00 -3.97
C ILE A 32 -7.17 11.95 -4.77
N ASP A 33 -6.36 13.01 -4.66
CA ASP A 33 -5.01 13.00 -5.18
C ASP A 33 -4.04 12.46 -4.13
N VAL A 34 -3.27 11.44 -4.52
CA VAL A 34 -2.27 10.82 -3.66
C VAL A 34 -0.87 11.30 -4.01
N ASP A 35 0.01 11.33 -3.01
CA ASP A 35 1.41 11.65 -3.24
C ASP A 35 2.19 10.45 -3.83
N LYS A 36 3.48 10.67 -4.10
CA LYS A 36 4.35 9.63 -4.65
C LYS A 36 4.55 8.44 -3.70
N GLY A 37 4.54 8.68 -2.39
CA GLY A 37 4.72 7.63 -1.38
C GLY A 37 3.52 6.69 -1.37
N ILE A 38 2.32 7.26 -1.26
CA ILE A 38 1.06 6.52 -1.31
C ILE A 38 0.89 5.81 -2.66
N ALA A 39 1.26 6.45 -3.77
CA ALA A 39 1.26 5.78 -5.08
C ALA A 39 2.16 4.53 -5.11
N ALA A 40 3.33 4.61 -4.49
CA ALA A 40 4.22 3.45 -4.37
C ALA A 40 3.66 2.36 -3.45
N ASP A 41 2.97 2.72 -2.36
CA ASP A 41 2.29 1.76 -1.49
C ASP A 41 1.15 1.03 -2.23
N ILE A 42 0.36 1.76 -3.02
CA ILE A 42 -0.67 1.19 -3.90
C ILE A 42 -0.06 0.18 -4.87
N GLU A 43 1.03 0.53 -5.56
CA GLU A 43 1.75 -0.40 -6.44
C GLU A 43 2.26 -1.63 -5.68
N ASN A 44 2.81 -1.44 -4.47
CA ASN A 44 3.37 -2.53 -3.66
C ASN A 44 2.29 -3.51 -3.18
N ILE A 45 1.12 -3.01 -2.76
CA ILE A 45 -0.04 -3.83 -2.38
C ILE A 45 -0.56 -4.58 -3.60
N THR A 46 -0.90 -3.86 -4.67
CA THR A 46 -1.61 -4.42 -5.83
C THR A 46 -0.77 -5.40 -6.64
N LYS A 47 0.57 -5.26 -6.63
CA LYS A 47 1.50 -6.21 -7.27
C LYS A 47 2.00 -7.31 -6.34
N GLY A 48 1.53 -7.33 -5.09
CA GLY A 48 1.83 -8.38 -4.12
C GLY A 48 3.21 -8.29 -3.47
N VAL A 49 3.90 -7.15 -3.58
CA VAL A 49 5.12 -6.88 -2.78
C VAL A 49 4.76 -6.90 -1.30
N TYR A 50 3.59 -6.36 -0.95
CA TYR A 50 3.05 -6.33 0.40
C TYR A 50 2.10 -7.49 0.73
N SER A 51 2.17 -8.61 -0.01
CA SER A 51 1.39 -9.80 0.35
C SER A 51 1.63 -10.16 1.83
N PRO A 52 0.59 -10.43 2.62
CA PRO A 52 -0.78 -10.75 2.21
C PRO A 52 -1.76 -9.55 2.13
N LEU A 53 -1.30 -8.31 2.29
CA LEU A 53 -2.19 -7.15 2.27
C LEU A 53 -2.92 -7.03 0.92
N GLU A 54 -4.22 -6.76 0.98
CA GLU A 54 -5.08 -6.51 -0.17
C GLU A 54 -5.47 -5.02 -0.30
N GLY A 55 -5.04 -4.19 0.65
CA GLY A 55 -5.55 -2.84 0.83
C GLY A 55 -4.82 -2.06 1.91
N PHE A 56 -5.33 -0.87 2.20
CA PHE A 56 -4.92 -0.10 3.38
C PHE A 56 -5.56 -0.68 4.64
N MET A 57 -4.82 -0.65 5.75
CA MET A 57 -5.19 -1.36 6.97
C MET A 57 -6.44 -0.80 7.63
N THR A 58 -7.31 -1.71 8.07
CA THR A 58 -8.38 -1.46 9.04
C THR A 58 -7.83 -1.03 10.40
N ARG A 59 -8.69 -0.53 11.29
CA ARG A 59 -8.30 -0.22 12.67
C ARG A 59 -7.77 -1.45 13.39
N GLU A 60 -8.44 -2.60 13.23
CA GLU A 60 -8.02 -3.86 13.87
C GLU A 60 -6.62 -4.28 13.40
N GLU A 61 -6.36 -4.21 12.09
CA GLU A 61 -5.04 -4.53 11.54
C GLU A 61 -3.97 -3.53 12.02
N LEU A 62 -4.29 -2.24 12.08
CA LEU A 62 -3.39 -1.22 12.60
C LEU A 62 -3.01 -1.51 14.05
N GLU A 63 -3.99 -1.70 14.94
CA GLU A 63 -3.76 -1.99 16.36
C GLU A 63 -2.93 -3.27 16.53
N ALA A 64 -3.26 -4.32 15.77
CA ALA A 64 -2.51 -5.57 15.82
C ALA A 64 -1.03 -5.39 15.41
N VAL A 65 -0.79 -4.62 14.34
CA VAL A 65 0.55 -4.31 13.85
C VAL A 65 1.32 -3.43 14.83
N LEU A 66 0.68 -2.42 15.43
CA LEU A 66 1.33 -1.54 16.39
C LEU A 66 1.77 -2.29 17.64
N HIS A 67 0.88 -3.08 18.24
CA HIS A 67 1.11 -3.69 19.55
C HIS A 67 1.75 -5.08 19.49
N PHE A 68 1.42 -5.89 18.48
CA PHE A 68 1.87 -7.28 18.38
C PHE A 68 2.83 -7.54 17.24
N LYS A 69 3.05 -6.55 16.35
CA LYS A 69 3.93 -6.69 15.18
C LYS A 69 3.49 -7.85 14.28
N ARG A 70 2.18 -8.05 14.21
CA ARG A 70 1.51 -9.11 13.46
C ARG A 70 0.19 -8.61 12.92
N LEU A 71 -0.25 -9.24 11.83
CA LEU A 71 -1.63 -9.14 11.34
C LEU A 71 -2.57 -9.95 12.25
N PRO A 72 -3.89 -9.72 12.21
CA PRO A 72 -4.87 -10.46 13.03
C PRO A 72 -4.82 -11.99 12.86
N ASN A 73 -4.34 -12.47 11.71
CA ASN A 73 -4.13 -13.90 11.43
C ASN A 73 -2.77 -14.45 11.92
N ASP A 74 -2.12 -13.76 12.86
CA ASP A 74 -0.81 -14.05 13.44
C ASP A 74 0.37 -13.95 12.46
N LEU A 75 0.20 -13.53 11.21
CA LEU A 75 1.34 -13.36 10.30
C LEU A 75 2.23 -12.18 10.73
N PRO A 76 3.57 -12.35 10.80
CA PRO A 76 4.48 -11.24 11.10
C PRO A 76 4.32 -10.06 10.13
N TRP A 77 4.10 -8.87 10.67
CA TRP A 77 4.02 -7.61 9.94
C TRP A 77 4.23 -6.43 10.88
N THR A 78 5.22 -5.57 10.61
CA THR A 78 5.74 -4.66 11.63
C THR A 78 5.50 -3.18 11.36
N LEU A 79 4.97 -2.83 10.19
CA LEU A 79 4.83 -1.45 9.72
C LEU A 79 3.38 -1.16 9.30
N PRO A 80 2.72 -0.13 9.86
CA PRO A 80 1.41 0.31 9.39
C PRO A 80 1.43 0.74 7.92
N ILE A 81 0.43 0.31 7.14
CA ILE A 81 0.19 0.80 5.78
C ILE A 81 -1.17 1.48 5.77
N LEU A 82 -1.18 2.81 5.76
CA LEU A 82 -2.37 3.64 6.01
C LEU A 82 -2.56 4.68 4.92
N LEU A 83 -3.82 4.99 4.61
CA LEU A 83 -4.21 6.12 3.78
C LEU A 83 -4.94 7.16 4.62
N GLY A 84 -4.32 8.32 4.80
CA GLY A 84 -4.93 9.46 5.49
C GLY A 84 -6.01 10.10 4.64
N LEU A 85 -7.17 10.37 5.22
CA LEU A 85 -8.29 11.00 4.56
C LEU A 85 -8.38 12.49 4.94
N PRO A 86 -8.40 13.43 3.98
CA PRO A 86 -8.69 14.84 4.23
C PRO A 86 -9.96 15.05 5.07
N LYS A 87 -9.93 16.01 6.02
CA LYS A 87 -11.00 16.20 7.01
C LYS A 87 -12.36 16.53 6.39
N ASP A 88 -12.35 17.25 5.29
CA ASP A 88 -13.51 17.64 4.50
C ASP A 88 -14.19 16.45 3.80
N MET A 89 -13.45 15.39 3.47
CA MET A 89 -14.01 14.22 2.81
C MET A 89 -14.56 13.16 3.77
N VAL A 90 -14.16 13.18 5.05
CA VAL A 90 -14.65 12.24 6.08
C VAL A 90 -16.19 12.27 6.18
N GLN A 91 -16.82 13.41 5.89
CA GLN A 91 -18.27 13.57 5.97
C GLN A 91 -19.01 13.16 4.69
N CYS A 92 -18.29 13.04 3.57
CA CYS A 92 -18.87 12.75 2.26
C CYS A 92 -18.80 11.26 1.91
N LEU A 93 -17.87 10.52 2.52
CA LEU A 93 -17.65 9.10 2.29
C LEU A 93 -18.27 8.25 3.39
N LYS A 94 -18.73 7.06 3.02
CA LYS A 94 -19.20 6.02 3.94
C LYS A 94 -18.61 4.65 3.57
N GLU A 95 -18.70 3.72 4.50
CA GLU A 95 -18.37 2.32 4.26
C GLU A 95 -19.22 1.75 3.13
N GLY A 96 -18.59 0.98 2.25
CA GLY A 96 -19.19 0.43 1.03
C GLY A 96 -19.16 1.36 -0.18
N ASP A 97 -18.70 2.61 -0.05
CA ASP A 97 -18.41 3.46 -1.21
C ASP A 97 -17.10 3.06 -1.88
N ASP A 98 -16.95 3.50 -3.13
CA ASP A 98 -15.69 3.49 -3.85
C ASP A 98 -15.02 4.86 -3.76
N LEU A 99 -13.69 4.87 -3.74
CA LEU A 99 -12.86 6.07 -3.72
C LEU A 99 -11.81 5.99 -4.82
N ALA A 100 -11.81 6.95 -5.72
CA ALA A 100 -10.88 7.02 -6.83
C ALA A 100 -9.56 7.67 -6.39
N LEU A 101 -8.46 6.93 -6.51
CA LEU A 101 -7.12 7.38 -6.14
C LEU A 101 -6.38 7.84 -7.41
N PHE A 102 -6.01 9.12 -7.45
CA PHE A 102 -5.32 9.72 -8.60
C PHE A 102 -3.86 10.04 -8.26
N TYR A 103 -2.96 9.83 -9.23
CA TYR A 103 -1.58 10.27 -9.14
C TYR A 103 -1.19 11.03 -10.41
N LYS A 104 -0.84 12.31 -10.27
CA LYS A 104 -0.51 13.20 -11.40
C LYS A 104 -1.60 13.22 -12.47
N ASP A 105 -2.85 13.40 -12.04
CA ASP A 105 -4.04 13.44 -12.90
C ASP A 105 -4.37 12.16 -13.68
N SER A 106 -3.69 11.04 -13.39
CA SER A 106 -4.02 9.72 -13.92
C SER A 106 -4.73 8.88 -12.86
N PRO A 107 -5.82 8.15 -13.22
CA PRO A 107 -6.53 7.26 -12.31
C PRO A 107 -5.64 6.06 -11.97
N LEU A 108 -5.06 6.07 -10.79
CA LEU A 108 -4.09 5.07 -10.34
C LEU A 108 -4.80 3.80 -9.88
N ALA A 109 -5.77 3.94 -8.97
CA ALA A 109 -6.47 2.81 -8.37
C ALA A 109 -7.87 3.22 -7.90
N VAL A 110 -8.72 2.23 -7.66
CA VAL A 110 -9.96 2.39 -6.88
C VAL A 110 -9.77 1.71 -5.53
N LEU A 111 -10.25 2.35 -4.47
CA LEU A 111 -10.32 1.80 -3.13
C LEU A 111 -11.79 1.51 -2.80
N HIS A 112 -12.07 0.27 -2.42
CA HIS A 112 -13.37 -0.18 -1.94
C HIS A 112 -13.40 -0.03 -0.43
N ILE A 113 -14.16 0.94 0.09
CA ILE A 113 -14.07 1.36 1.49
C ILE A 113 -14.68 0.29 2.41
N ASP A 114 -13.84 -0.28 3.27
CA ASP A 114 -14.26 -1.22 4.31
C ASP A 114 -14.53 -0.50 5.64
N GLU A 115 -13.69 0.48 6.00
CA GLU A 115 -13.78 1.20 7.28
C GLU A 115 -13.24 2.64 7.13
N ILE A 116 -13.88 3.61 7.78
CA ILE A 116 -13.34 4.96 7.99
C ILE A 116 -13.19 5.19 9.48
N PHE A 117 -11.99 5.53 9.93
CA PHE A 117 -11.70 5.60 11.36
C PHE A 117 -10.71 6.70 11.73
N SER A 118 -10.77 7.15 12.99
CA SER A 118 -9.75 8.03 13.57
C SER A 118 -8.81 7.24 14.48
N TYR A 119 -7.55 7.70 14.55
CA TYR A 119 -6.52 7.08 15.38
C TYR A 119 -5.51 8.11 15.91
N ASP A 120 -4.92 7.86 17.09
CA ASP A 120 -3.90 8.74 17.67
C ASP A 120 -2.57 8.64 16.89
N LYS A 121 -2.22 9.71 16.18
CA LYS A 121 -0.96 9.84 15.43
C LYS A 121 0.27 9.71 16.32
N ARG A 122 0.20 10.14 17.58
CA ARG A 122 1.29 10.01 18.56
C ARG A 122 1.54 8.54 18.91
N GLU A 123 0.47 7.76 19.00
CA GLU A 123 0.55 6.33 19.25
C GLU A 123 1.18 5.59 18.05
N ILE A 124 0.72 5.89 16.83
CA ILE A 124 1.32 5.36 15.59
C ILE A 124 2.82 5.65 15.56
N ALA A 125 3.23 6.90 15.81
CA ALA A 125 4.62 7.31 15.83
C ALA A 125 5.44 6.53 16.86
N LYS A 126 4.97 6.48 18.11
CA LYS A 126 5.64 5.81 19.22
C LYS A 126 5.86 4.32 18.93
N TYR A 127 4.83 3.61 18.49
CA TYR A 127 4.91 2.16 18.28
C TYR A 127 5.57 1.76 16.97
N THR A 128 5.61 2.65 15.97
CA THR A 128 6.28 2.39 14.69
C THR A 128 7.77 2.73 14.75
N PHE A 129 8.13 3.89 15.32
CA PHE A 129 9.50 4.41 15.29
C PHE A 129 10.22 4.34 16.65
N GLY A 130 9.52 3.99 17.73
CA GLY A 130 10.09 3.99 19.09
C GLY A 130 10.29 5.39 19.68
N THR A 131 9.83 6.44 19.00
CA THR A 131 9.95 7.84 19.42
C THR A 131 8.76 8.66 18.94
N THR A 132 8.51 9.79 19.60
CA THR A 132 7.52 10.80 19.20
C THR A 132 8.18 12.14 18.86
N ASP A 133 9.50 12.15 18.64
CA ASP A 133 10.27 13.34 18.27
C ASP A 133 9.99 13.74 16.82
N GLU A 134 9.47 14.95 16.63
CA GLU A 134 9.12 15.52 15.32
C GLU A 134 10.35 15.74 14.42
N ALA A 135 11.56 15.80 15.00
CA ALA A 135 12.79 15.84 14.20
C ALA A 135 13.04 14.53 13.44
N HIS A 136 12.42 13.42 13.84
CA HIS A 136 12.50 12.15 13.11
C HIS A 136 11.63 12.21 11.85
N PRO A 137 12.17 12.00 10.63
CA PRO A 137 11.42 12.17 9.38
C PRO A 137 10.18 11.27 9.27
N GLY A 138 10.22 10.06 9.84
CA GLY A 138 9.05 9.18 9.89
C GLY A 138 7.95 9.68 10.82
N VAL A 139 8.32 10.30 11.95
CA VAL A 139 7.35 10.85 12.90
C VAL A 139 6.68 12.09 12.31
N ALA A 140 7.48 12.99 11.72
CA ALA A 140 6.98 14.17 11.03
C ALA A 140 5.91 13.82 9.99
N ARG A 141 6.18 12.82 9.13
CA ARG A 141 5.20 12.34 8.13
C ARG A 141 3.91 11.81 8.75
N VAL A 142 4.00 11.04 9.84
CA VAL A 142 2.79 10.57 10.54
C VAL A 142 1.99 11.75 11.10
N TYR A 143 2.66 12.78 11.63
CA TYR A 143 2.00 13.95 12.18
C TYR A 143 1.41 14.87 11.13
N GLU A 144 1.93 14.87 9.90
CA GLU A 144 1.34 15.58 8.75
C GLU A 144 0.01 14.95 8.28
N MET A 145 -0.24 13.66 8.59
CA MET A 145 -1.51 13.01 8.27
C MET A 145 -2.69 13.66 9.01
N SER A 146 -3.89 13.56 8.44
CA SER A 146 -5.11 14.19 8.98
C SER A 146 -5.54 13.65 10.35
N GLY A 147 -5.20 12.39 10.67
CA GLY A 147 -5.66 11.66 11.85
C GLY A 147 -6.96 10.88 11.63
N SER A 148 -7.56 11.01 10.44
CA SER A 148 -8.61 10.15 9.93
C SER A 148 -8.05 9.29 8.81
N PHE A 149 -8.42 8.02 8.77
CA PHE A 149 -7.90 7.02 7.85
C PHE A 149 -9.06 6.33 7.14
N VAL A 150 -8.79 5.89 5.93
CA VAL A 150 -9.69 5.05 5.14
C VAL A 150 -8.99 3.71 4.90
N ALA A 151 -9.68 2.64 5.26
CA ALA A 151 -9.27 1.27 5.02
C ALA A 151 -10.12 0.66 3.93
N GLY A 152 -9.55 -0.30 3.23
CA GLY A 152 -10.25 -0.92 2.12
C GLY A 152 -9.32 -1.61 1.17
N LYS A 153 -9.87 -2.59 0.46
CA LYS A 153 -9.19 -3.27 -0.64
C LYS A 153 -8.99 -2.29 -1.79
N ILE A 154 -7.87 -2.43 -2.48
CA ILE A 154 -7.54 -1.57 -3.61
C ILE A 154 -7.31 -2.37 -4.88
N ASP A 155 -7.76 -1.85 -6.00
CA ASP A 155 -7.55 -2.43 -7.32
C ASP A 155 -6.88 -1.42 -8.25
N LEU A 156 -5.74 -1.81 -8.81
CA LEU A 156 -4.93 -0.97 -9.69
C LEU A 156 -5.62 -0.81 -11.04
N ILE A 157 -5.77 0.45 -11.49
CA ILE A 157 -6.33 0.81 -12.80
C ILE A 157 -5.20 1.10 -13.79
N GLU A 158 -4.27 1.98 -13.42
CA GLU A 158 -3.11 2.36 -14.23
C GLU A 158 -1.83 2.39 -13.42
N GLU A 159 -0.72 1.97 -14.02
CA GLU A 159 0.59 2.09 -13.38
C GLU A 159 1.27 3.43 -13.74
N PRO A 160 1.83 4.16 -12.75
CA PRO A 160 2.63 5.35 -13.01
C PRO A 160 3.90 4.99 -13.79
N LYS A 161 4.01 5.52 -15.01
CA LYS A 161 5.22 5.36 -15.83
C LYS A 161 6.38 6.18 -15.28
N GLY A 162 7.57 5.59 -15.30
CA GLY A 162 8.81 6.19 -14.83
C GLY A 162 10.03 5.80 -15.67
N PRO A 163 11.14 6.54 -15.54
CA PRO A 163 12.35 6.29 -16.33
C PRO A 163 13.04 4.95 -16.00
N TYR A 164 12.62 4.27 -14.93
CA TYR A 164 13.25 3.04 -14.42
C TYR A 164 12.33 1.82 -14.47
N ASP A 165 11.20 1.87 -15.17
CA ASP A 165 10.20 0.80 -15.16
C ASP A 165 10.77 -0.56 -15.61
N ARG A 166 11.77 -0.56 -16.50
CA ARG A 166 12.48 -1.79 -16.90
C ARG A 166 13.15 -2.55 -15.75
N TYR A 167 13.36 -1.89 -14.61
CA TYR A 167 13.97 -2.47 -13.41
C TYR A 167 12.94 -2.81 -12.32
N LYS A 168 11.67 -2.36 -12.45
CA LYS A 168 10.61 -2.57 -11.47
C LYS A 168 9.90 -3.91 -11.70
N LEU A 169 10.63 -5.02 -11.57
CA LEU A 169 10.03 -6.35 -11.71
C LEU A 169 9.14 -6.67 -10.49
N SER A 170 7.90 -7.05 -10.75
CA SER A 170 6.98 -7.55 -9.73
C SER A 170 7.45 -8.87 -9.11
N PRO A 171 6.94 -9.25 -7.92
CA PRO A 171 7.17 -10.58 -7.36
C PRO A 171 6.78 -11.72 -8.32
N LYS A 172 5.74 -11.55 -9.13
CA LYS A 172 5.32 -12.56 -10.13
C LYS A 172 6.38 -12.72 -11.22
N GLU A 173 6.88 -11.62 -11.76
CA GLU A 173 7.90 -11.61 -12.82
C GLU A 173 9.25 -12.12 -12.33
N THR A 174 9.71 -11.67 -11.16
CA THR A 174 10.97 -12.16 -10.57
C THR A 174 10.90 -13.67 -10.29
N ARG A 175 9.78 -14.16 -9.74
CA ARG A 175 9.55 -15.59 -9.54
C ARG A 175 9.54 -16.38 -10.86
N TYR A 176 8.95 -15.83 -11.92
CA TYR A 176 8.99 -16.42 -13.26
C TYR A 176 10.44 -16.48 -13.77
N LEU A 177 11.17 -15.37 -13.70
CA LEU A 177 12.56 -15.26 -14.13
C LEU A 177 13.46 -16.27 -13.41
N PHE A 178 13.35 -16.38 -12.09
CA PHE A 178 14.15 -17.33 -11.30
C PHE A 178 13.90 -18.79 -11.74
N ARG A 179 12.65 -19.14 -12.07
CA ARG A 179 12.32 -20.48 -12.61
C ARG A 179 12.93 -20.69 -14.00
N GLN A 180 12.76 -19.72 -14.91
CA GLN A 180 13.32 -19.80 -16.27
C GLN A 180 14.84 -19.90 -16.25
N ARG A 181 15.52 -19.29 -15.28
CA ARG A 181 16.96 -19.37 -15.10
C ARG A 181 17.43 -20.63 -14.35
N GLY A 182 16.51 -21.48 -13.88
CA GLY A 182 16.84 -22.69 -13.13
C GLY A 182 17.48 -22.43 -11.76
N TRP A 183 17.30 -21.24 -11.17
CA TRP A 183 17.93 -20.88 -9.90
C TRP A 183 17.29 -21.63 -8.74
N LYS A 184 18.13 -22.36 -7.99
CA LYS A 184 17.72 -23.11 -6.79
C LYS A 184 17.78 -22.26 -5.52
N THR A 185 18.78 -21.37 -5.46
CA THR A 185 19.03 -20.46 -4.34
C THR A 185 19.02 -19.02 -4.84
N VAL A 186 18.29 -18.16 -4.13
CA VAL A 186 18.17 -16.73 -4.44
C VAL A 186 18.41 -15.96 -3.14
N VAL A 187 19.28 -14.95 -3.18
CA VAL A 187 19.59 -14.08 -2.05
C VAL A 187 19.10 -12.67 -2.38
N GLY A 188 18.30 -12.09 -1.48
CA GLY A 188 17.88 -10.69 -1.57
C GLY A 188 18.85 -9.80 -0.80
N PHE A 189 19.38 -8.77 -1.47
CA PHE A 189 20.17 -7.72 -0.84
C PHE A 189 19.45 -6.39 -1.02
N GLN A 190 18.90 -5.86 0.07
CA GLN A 190 18.23 -4.57 0.07
C GLN A 190 19.25 -3.46 0.37
N THR A 191 19.28 -2.43 -0.46
CA THR A 191 20.11 -1.24 -0.23
C THR A 191 19.37 0.03 -0.62
N ARG A 192 19.68 1.11 0.10
CA ARG A 192 19.33 2.49 -0.26
C ARG A 192 20.57 3.34 -0.58
N ASN A 193 21.76 2.76 -0.45
CA ASN A 193 23.04 3.42 -0.60
C ASN A 193 23.79 2.85 -1.83
N PRO A 194 24.68 3.65 -2.45
CA PRO A 194 25.59 3.14 -3.48
C PRO A 194 26.39 1.92 -2.97
N PRO A 195 26.50 0.85 -3.77
CA PRO A 195 27.33 -0.29 -3.41
C PRO A 195 28.80 0.10 -3.21
N HIS A 196 29.44 -0.49 -2.20
CA HIS A 196 30.87 -0.35 -1.88
C HIS A 196 31.42 -1.70 -1.40
N LEU A 197 32.74 -1.85 -1.30
CA LEU A 197 33.47 -3.12 -1.00
C LEU A 197 33.23 -3.74 0.40
N GLY A 198 32.26 -3.23 1.17
CA GLY A 198 31.93 -3.71 2.52
C GLY A 198 31.23 -5.07 2.56
#